data_AF-A0A8A8QPM8-F1
#
_entry.id   AF-A0A8A8QPM8-F1
#
_cell.length_a   1.000
_cell.length_b   1.000
_cell.length_c   1.000
_cell.angle_alpha   90.00
_cell.angle_beta   90.00
_cell.angle_gamma   90.00
#
_symmetry.space_group_name_H-M   'P 1'
#
loop_
_entity.id
_entity.type
_entity.pdbx_description
1 polymer ?
#
loop_
_entity_poly.entity_id
_entity_poly.type
_entity_poly.pdbx_seq_one_letter_code
_entity_poly.pdbx_strand_id
1 'polypeptide(L)'
;MKWIRSSPALKKAAEVAPVISKSSQKEKEMSLFATQIQRGLDESSDVNFIIGWWKNQNLQPKEALLTVKTKAQESAYDKFLVQFLNGNNAAKPAPQKLSKQAAEVEQKINANKDIKRMVDWWTYSDTSMAAAKASIKGDTGKDAYKLYLAKYLNKKHGLNP
;
A
#
# COMPACT_ATOMS: atom_id res chain seq x y z
N MET A 1 -53.68 -0.68 45.58
CA MET A 1 -52.51 -0.41 44.72
C MET A 1 -51.96 -1.74 44.22
N LYS A 2 -52.16 -2.03 42.92
CA LYS A 2 -51.67 -3.25 42.25
C LYS A 2 -50.29 -2.96 41.64
N TRP A 3 -49.29 -3.76 41.98
CA TRP A 3 -47.95 -3.71 41.39
C TRP A 3 -48.01 -4.20 39.94
N ILE A 4 -47.68 -3.34 38.98
CA ILE A 4 -47.54 -3.71 37.58
C ILE A 4 -46.19 -4.42 37.44
N ARG A 5 -46.22 -5.73 37.20
CA ARG A 5 -45.04 -6.51 36.81
C ARG A 5 -44.68 -6.12 35.38
N SER A 6 -43.47 -5.60 35.19
CA SER A 6 -42.90 -5.30 33.88
C SER A 6 -42.86 -6.56 33.00
N SER A 7 -43.53 -6.51 31.85
CA SER A 7 -43.52 -7.56 30.83
C SER A 7 -42.11 -7.82 30.26
N PRO A 8 -41.71 -9.08 30.00
CA PRO A 8 -40.37 -9.44 29.53
C PRO A 8 -40.15 -9.21 28.01
N ALA A 9 -40.91 -8.33 27.37
CA ALA A 9 -40.90 -8.16 25.91
C ALA A 9 -39.86 -7.13 25.39
N LEU A 10 -39.10 -6.47 26.25
CA LEU A 10 -38.12 -5.43 25.87
C LEU A 10 -36.65 -5.87 26.00
N LYS A 11 -36.35 -7.15 25.79
CA LYS A 11 -34.96 -7.67 25.74
C LYS A 11 -34.52 -8.22 24.38
N LYS A 12 -35.20 -7.85 23.29
CA LYS A 12 -34.78 -8.20 21.92
C LYS A 12 -34.61 -7.01 20.98
N ALA A 13 -34.32 -5.84 21.56
CA ALA A 13 -33.67 -4.76 20.83
C ALA A 13 -32.28 -4.50 21.43
N ALA A 14 -31.54 -5.58 21.72
CA ALA A 14 -30.09 -5.48 21.71
C ALA A 14 -29.73 -5.35 20.23
N GLU A 15 -29.71 -4.10 19.78
CA GLU A 15 -28.83 -3.56 18.76
C GLU A 15 -27.86 -4.63 18.23
N VAL A 16 -28.26 -5.33 17.18
CA VAL A 16 -27.33 -6.11 16.37
C VAL A 16 -26.56 -5.06 15.59
N ALA A 17 -25.64 -4.37 16.27
CA ALA A 17 -24.59 -3.63 15.59
C ALA A 17 -24.00 -4.63 14.59
N PRO A 18 -23.96 -4.30 13.28
CA PRO A 18 -23.47 -5.25 12.29
C PRO A 18 -22.07 -5.64 12.72
N VAL A 19 -21.88 -6.92 13.07
CA VAL A 19 -20.56 -7.49 13.32
C VAL A 19 -19.87 -7.53 11.97
N ILE A 20 -19.32 -6.39 11.57
CA ILE A 20 -18.49 -6.30 10.38
C ILE A 20 -17.31 -7.22 10.66
N SER A 21 -17.19 -8.30 9.89
CA SER A 21 -16.10 -9.25 10.04
C SER A 21 -14.76 -8.54 9.84
N LYS A 22 -13.71 -9.02 10.51
CA LYS A 22 -12.35 -8.51 10.32
C LYS A 22 -11.90 -8.55 8.85
N SER A 23 -12.39 -9.52 8.07
CA SER A 23 -12.15 -9.59 6.62
C SER A 23 -12.81 -8.43 5.87
N SER A 24 -14.08 -8.11 6.18
CA SER A 24 -14.80 -6.99 5.55
C SER A 24 -14.17 -5.65 5.90
N GLN A 25 -13.64 -5.50 7.12
CA GLN A 25 -12.93 -4.28 7.50
C GLN A 25 -11.60 -4.12 6.74
N LYS A 26 -10.81 -5.20 6.63
CA LYS A 26 -9.59 -5.22 5.82
C LYS A 26 -9.86 -4.88 4.36
N GLU A 27 -10.89 -5.45 3.76
CA GLU A 27 -11.27 -5.17 2.36
C GLU A 27 -11.63 -3.69 2.15
N LYS A 28 -12.38 -3.09 3.09
CA LYS A 28 -12.70 -1.66 3.05
C LYS A 28 -11.45 -0.79 3.17
N GLU A 29 -10.54 -1.13 4.08
CA GLU A 29 -9.26 -0.42 4.24
C GLU A 29 -8.43 -0.47 2.95
N MET A 30 -8.32 -1.65 2.33
CA MET A 30 -7.57 -1.82 1.09
C MET A 30 -8.23 -1.11 -0.09
N SER A 31 -9.55 -1.11 -0.18
CA SER A 31 -10.30 -0.38 -1.21
C SER A 31 -10.08 1.14 -1.11
N LEU A 32 -10.13 1.69 0.11
CA LEU A 32 -9.87 3.11 0.34
C LEU A 32 -8.42 3.49 -0.03
N PHE A 33 -7.44 2.68 0.38
CA PHE A 33 -6.04 2.96 0.07
C PHE A 33 -5.73 2.80 -1.43
N ALA A 34 -6.31 1.79 -2.08
CA ALA A 34 -6.20 1.62 -3.53
C ALA A 34 -6.75 2.83 -4.29
N THR A 35 -7.87 3.40 -3.82
CA THR A 35 -8.44 4.63 -4.39
C THR A 35 -7.50 5.82 -4.22
N GLN A 36 -6.85 5.96 -3.06
CA GLN A 36 -5.87 7.02 -2.82
C GLN A 36 -4.65 6.89 -3.75
N ILE A 37 -4.11 5.68 -3.92
CA ILE A 37 -3.02 5.42 -4.87
C ILE A 37 -3.44 5.82 -6.28
N GLN A 38 -4.59 5.35 -6.74
CA GLN A 38 -5.06 5.62 -8.09
C GLN A 38 -5.20 7.12 -8.33
N ARG A 39 -5.82 7.83 -7.38
CA ARG A 39 -5.93 9.28 -7.44
C ARG A 39 -4.57 9.98 -7.52
N GLY A 40 -3.60 9.57 -6.70
CA GLY A 40 -2.26 10.14 -6.75
C GLY A 40 -1.53 9.85 -8.06
N LEU A 41 -1.79 8.71 -8.71
CA LEU A 41 -1.26 8.40 -10.05
C LEU A 41 -1.95 9.21 -11.14
N ASP A 42 -3.25 9.46 -11.02
CA ASP A 42 -4.03 10.23 -12.00
C ASP A 42 -3.70 11.73 -11.93
N GLU A 43 -3.41 12.24 -10.73
CA GLU A 43 -3.00 13.63 -10.48
C GLU A 43 -1.51 13.88 -10.77
N SER A 44 -0.69 12.84 -10.90
CA SER A 44 0.75 12.98 -11.13
C SER A 44 1.08 13.24 -12.60
N SER A 45 1.90 14.26 -12.83
CA SER A 45 2.56 14.53 -14.12
C SER A 45 3.98 13.99 -14.20
N ASP A 46 4.50 13.41 -13.11
CA ASP A 46 5.86 12.87 -13.07
C ASP A 46 5.90 11.46 -13.68
N VAL A 47 6.37 11.43 -14.92
CA VAL A 47 6.56 10.21 -15.71
C VAL A 47 7.50 9.21 -15.03
N ASN A 48 8.58 9.65 -14.39
CA ASN A 48 9.54 8.75 -13.76
C ASN A 48 8.97 8.15 -12.47
N PHE A 49 8.19 8.93 -11.72
CA PHE A 49 7.43 8.43 -10.57
C PHE A 49 6.47 7.31 -10.98
N ILE A 50 5.68 7.51 -12.05
CA ILE A 50 4.71 6.50 -12.54
C ILE A 50 5.44 5.21 -12.97
N ILE A 51 6.53 5.33 -13.75
CA ILE A 51 7.36 4.19 -14.15
C ILE A 51 7.94 3.47 -12.93
N GLY A 52 8.47 4.22 -11.97
CA GLY A 52 9.00 3.70 -10.72
C GLY A 52 7.94 2.91 -9.95
N TRP A 53 6.73 3.45 -9.83
CA TRP A 53 5.61 2.77 -9.20
C TRP A 53 5.32 1.42 -9.87
N TRP A 54 5.15 1.36 -11.20
CA TRP A 54 4.87 0.12 -11.92
C TRP A 54 5.97 -0.94 -11.74
N LYS A 55 7.24 -0.53 -11.79
CA LYS A 55 8.38 -1.42 -11.55
C LYS A 55 8.34 -2.04 -10.15
N ASN A 56 8.05 -1.26 -9.12
CA ASN A 56 8.00 -1.78 -7.75
C ASN A 56 6.83 -2.70 -7.49
N GLN A 57 5.71 -2.47 -8.19
CA GLN A 57 4.60 -3.40 -8.17
C GLN A 57 4.83 -4.63 -9.07
N ASN A 58 6.01 -4.73 -9.72
CA ASN A 58 6.38 -5.80 -10.65
C ASN A 58 5.35 -5.99 -11.77
N LEU A 59 4.73 -4.91 -12.23
CA LEU A 59 3.71 -4.99 -13.28
C LEU A 59 4.33 -5.40 -14.61
N GLN A 60 3.64 -6.25 -15.34
CA GLN A 60 3.92 -6.53 -16.75
C GLN A 60 3.39 -5.38 -17.63
N PRO A 61 3.92 -5.16 -18.84
CA PRO A 61 3.41 -4.13 -19.75
C PRO A 61 1.91 -4.22 -20.00
N LYS A 62 1.35 -5.42 -20.13
CA LYS A 62 -0.10 -5.60 -20.28
C LYS A 62 -0.89 -5.10 -19.07
N GLU A 63 -0.33 -5.20 -17.86
CA GLU A 63 -0.97 -4.78 -16.61
C GLU A 63 -0.81 -3.27 -16.41
N ALA A 64 0.36 -2.72 -16.72
CA ALA A 64 0.60 -1.28 -16.68
C ALA A 64 -0.31 -0.53 -17.67
N LEU A 65 -0.53 -1.08 -18.88
CA LEU A 65 -1.41 -0.49 -19.89
C LEU A 65 -2.84 -0.27 -19.37
N LEU A 66 -3.37 -1.19 -18.55
CA LEU A 66 -4.71 -1.06 -17.96
C LEU A 66 -4.83 0.12 -16.99
N THR A 67 -3.71 0.69 -16.55
CA THR A 67 -3.68 1.85 -15.66
C THR A 67 -3.55 3.18 -16.41
N VAL A 68 -3.33 3.16 -17.72
CA VAL A 68 -3.11 4.36 -18.54
C VAL A 68 -4.43 5.05 -18.85
N LYS A 69 -4.55 6.30 -18.38
CA LYS A 69 -5.72 7.17 -18.56
C LYS A 69 -5.34 8.62 -18.86
N THR A 70 -4.15 9.05 -18.45
CA THR A 70 -3.66 10.41 -18.63
C THR A 70 -2.47 10.47 -19.61
N LYS A 71 -2.20 11.64 -20.19
CA LYS A 71 -1.04 11.84 -21.08
C LYS A 71 0.31 11.55 -20.40
N ALA A 72 0.41 11.82 -19.10
CA ALA A 72 1.61 11.50 -18.32
C ALA A 72 1.78 9.98 -18.17
N GLN A 73 0.69 9.25 -17.93
CA GLN A 73 0.70 7.79 -17.88
C GLN A 73 0.98 7.16 -19.25
N GLU A 74 0.50 7.76 -20.34
CA GLU A 74 0.82 7.34 -21.71
C GLU A 74 2.32 7.49 -21.98
N SER A 75 2.90 8.67 -21.67
CA SER A 75 4.34 8.91 -21.79
C SER A 75 5.17 7.99 -20.89
N ALA A 76 4.66 7.66 -19.70
CA ALA A 76 5.26 6.68 -18.80
C ALA A 76 5.22 5.27 -19.41
N TYR A 77 4.12 4.90 -20.04
CA TYR A 77 3.94 3.58 -20.65
C TYR A 77 4.94 3.33 -21.76
N ASP A 78 5.11 4.28 -22.67
CA ASP A 78 6.07 4.17 -23.78
C ASP A 78 7.50 3.94 -23.26
N LYS A 79 7.93 4.75 -22.28
CA LYS A 79 9.24 4.60 -21.65
C LYS A 79 9.37 3.30 -20.87
N PHE A 80 8.32 2.91 -20.13
CA PHE A 80 8.30 1.67 -19.36
C PHE A 80 8.43 0.45 -20.27
N LEU A 81 7.71 0.42 -21.40
CA LEU A 81 7.76 -0.66 -22.37
C LEU A 81 9.17 -0.81 -22.95
N VAL A 82 9.79 0.28 -23.40
CA VAL A 82 11.18 0.26 -23.90
C VAL A 82 12.13 -0.27 -22.83
N GLN A 83 12.01 0.21 -21.58
CA GLN A 83 12.85 -0.26 -20.47
C GLN A 83 12.62 -1.73 -20.12
N PHE A 84 11.38 -2.22 -20.20
CA PHE A 84 11.05 -3.63 -19.94
C PHE A 84 11.65 -4.55 -21.01
N LEU A 85 11.52 -4.17 -22.29
CA LEU A 85 12.12 -4.90 -23.41
C LEU A 85 13.65 -4.89 -23.34
N ASN A 86 14.26 -3.77 -22.96
CA ASN A 86 15.71 -3.68 -22.77
C ASN A 86 16.18 -4.44 -21.51
N GLY A 87 15.40 -4.42 -20.43
CA GLY A 87 15.71 -5.07 -19.16
C GLY A 87 15.67 -6.60 -19.22
N ASN A 88 14.79 -7.17 -20.05
CA ASN A 88 14.81 -8.61 -20.36
C ASN A 88 16.09 -9.03 -21.10
N ASN A 89 16.83 -8.08 -21.68
CA ASN A 89 18.12 -8.29 -22.34
C ASN A 89 19.32 -7.81 -21.50
N ALA A 90 19.08 -7.16 -20.34
CA ALA A 90 20.13 -6.62 -19.49
C ALA A 90 20.47 -7.57 -18.34
N ALA A 91 21.76 -7.67 -18.00
CA ALA A 91 22.18 -8.37 -16.79
C ALA A 91 21.50 -7.75 -15.56
N LYS A 92 20.87 -8.57 -14.72
CA LYS A 92 20.23 -8.09 -13.48
C LYS A 92 21.28 -7.33 -12.65
N PRO A 93 20.94 -6.16 -12.10
CA PRO A 93 21.84 -5.45 -11.20
C PRO A 93 22.22 -6.36 -10.03
N ALA A 94 23.49 -6.30 -9.61
CA ALA A 94 23.96 -7.07 -8.48
C ALA A 94 23.09 -6.76 -7.25
N PRO A 95 22.70 -7.78 -6.47
CA PRO A 95 21.86 -7.57 -5.29
C PRO A 95 22.56 -6.59 -4.34
N GLN A 96 21.86 -5.51 -3.98
CA GLN A 96 22.33 -4.59 -2.95
C GLN A 96 22.56 -5.36 -1.64
N LYS A 97 23.72 -5.16 -1.02
CA LYS A 97 24.04 -5.76 0.28
C LYS A 97 23.27 -5.04 1.37
N LEU A 98 22.10 -5.56 1.72
CA LEU A 98 21.35 -5.14 2.90
C LEU A 98 22.01 -5.65 4.18
N SER A 99 21.98 -4.87 5.26
CA SER A 99 22.24 -5.42 6.60
C SER A 99 21.20 -6.50 6.94
N LYS A 100 21.52 -7.42 7.86
CA LYS A 100 20.58 -8.47 8.30
C LYS A 100 19.23 -7.89 8.74
N GLN A 101 19.26 -6.79 9.50
CA GLN A 101 18.05 -6.11 9.98
C GLN A 101 17.25 -5.47 8.82
N ALA A 102 17.93 -4.86 7.85
CA ALA A 102 17.26 -4.30 6.67
C ALA A 102 16.63 -5.41 5.81
N ALA A 103 17.33 -6.54 5.65
CA ALA A 103 16.82 -7.70 4.93
C ALA A 103 15.58 -8.32 5.59
N GLU A 104 15.57 -8.44 6.93
CA GLU A 104 14.39 -8.94 7.67
C GLU A 104 13.17 -8.02 7.54
N VAL A 105 13.39 -6.69 7.57
CA VAL A 105 12.30 -5.72 7.34
C VAL A 105 11.75 -5.85 5.93
N GLU A 106 12.62 -5.89 4.91
CA GLU A 106 12.21 -6.10 3.52
C GLU A 106 11.48 -7.43 3.32
N GLN A 107 11.93 -8.51 3.97
CA GLN A 107 11.26 -9.80 3.90
C GLN A 107 9.83 -9.71 4.46
N LYS A 108 9.62 -9.03 5.59
CA LYS A 108 8.29 -8.83 6.19
C LYS A 108 7.38 -7.97 5.32
N ILE A 109 7.94 -6.94 4.68
CA ILE A 109 7.19 -6.11 3.72
C ILE A 109 6.75 -6.98 2.55
N ASN A 110 7.67 -7.74 1.96
CA ASN A 110 7.40 -8.57 0.77
C ASN A 110 6.51 -9.79 1.05
N ALA A 111 6.39 -10.22 2.31
CA ALA A 111 5.53 -11.35 2.70
C ALA A 111 4.02 -11.06 2.53
N ASN A 112 3.61 -9.79 2.52
CA ASN A 112 2.21 -9.41 2.37
C ASN A 112 2.06 -8.32 1.30
N LYS A 113 1.36 -8.66 0.21
CA LYS A 113 1.15 -7.76 -0.94
C LYS A 113 0.48 -6.43 -0.56
N ASP A 114 -0.45 -6.43 0.39
CA ASP A 114 -1.16 -5.24 0.84
C ASP A 114 -0.23 -4.28 1.59
N ILE A 115 0.56 -4.84 2.51
CA ILE A 115 1.59 -4.12 3.25
C ILE A 115 2.65 -3.58 2.30
N LYS A 116 3.14 -4.41 1.37
CA LYS A 116 4.12 -4.00 0.36
C LYS A 116 3.61 -2.80 -0.43
N ARG A 117 2.38 -2.87 -0.92
CA ARG A 117 1.76 -1.78 -1.69
C ARG A 117 1.67 -0.48 -0.92
N MET A 118 1.31 -0.53 0.37
CA MET A 118 1.28 0.65 1.25
C MET A 118 2.66 1.25 1.51
N VAL A 119 3.63 0.40 1.88
CA VAL A 119 5.00 0.82 2.19
C VAL A 119 5.69 1.38 0.95
N ASP A 120 5.54 0.73 -0.20
CA ASP A 120 6.07 1.23 -1.47
C ASP A 120 5.44 2.57 -1.81
N TRP A 121 4.12 2.72 -1.65
CA TRP A 121 3.45 3.99 -1.96
C TRP A 121 4.09 5.12 -1.18
N TRP A 122 4.13 5.01 0.16
CA TRP A 122 4.74 6.05 0.99
C TRP A 122 6.23 6.29 0.71
N THR A 123 6.96 5.26 0.27
CA THR A 123 8.38 5.39 -0.08
C THR A 123 8.56 6.14 -1.39
N TYR A 124 7.76 5.84 -2.41
CA TYR A 124 7.93 6.39 -3.75
C TYR A 124 7.26 7.74 -3.94
N SER A 125 6.18 8.03 -3.21
CA SER A 125 5.55 9.36 -3.21
C SER A 125 6.19 10.33 -2.20
N ASP A 126 7.40 10.00 -1.70
CA ASP A 126 8.14 10.76 -0.68
C ASP A 126 7.25 11.25 0.48
N THR A 127 6.35 10.37 0.93
CA THR A 127 5.33 10.74 1.89
C THR A 127 5.95 10.89 3.26
N SER A 128 5.78 12.05 3.92
CA SER A 128 6.31 12.25 5.26
C SER A 128 5.75 11.22 6.26
N MET A 129 6.52 10.90 7.30
CA MET A 129 6.06 9.99 8.37
C MET A 129 4.72 10.43 8.97
N ALA A 130 4.52 11.74 9.13
CA ALA A 130 3.27 12.30 9.64
C ALA A 130 2.09 12.06 8.68
N ALA A 131 2.29 12.27 7.38
CA ALA A 131 1.27 12.02 6.37
C ALA A 131 0.97 10.52 6.22
N ALA A 132 2.00 9.66 6.24
CA ALA A 132 1.84 8.22 6.25
C ALA A 132 1.01 7.77 7.46
N LYS A 133 1.35 8.26 8.66
CA LYS A 133 0.59 7.98 9.89
C LYS A 133 -0.87 8.42 9.80
N ALA A 134 -1.13 9.59 9.25
CA ALA A 134 -2.49 10.12 9.06
C ALA A 134 -3.31 9.30 8.04
N SER A 135 -2.66 8.62 7.09
CA SER A 135 -3.32 7.78 6.09
C SER A 135 -3.70 6.38 6.60
N ILE A 136 -3.23 5.97 7.79
CA ILE A 136 -3.47 4.63 8.34
C ILE A 136 -4.95 4.44 8.65
N LYS A 137 -5.50 3.34 8.16
CA LYS A 137 -6.79 2.80 8.58
C LYS A 137 -6.63 1.34 8.96
N GLY A 138 -7.18 0.99 10.13
CA GLY A 138 -7.14 -0.33 10.76
C GLY A 138 -5.78 -1.01 10.89
N ASP A 139 -5.80 -2.34 11.04
CA ASP A 139 -4.64 -3.09 11.51
C ASP A 139 -3.60 -3.32 10.41
N THR A 140 -4.05 -3.54 9.17
CA THR A 140 -3.13 -3.70 8.03
C THR A 140 -2.31 -2.42 7.81
N GLY A 141 -2.95 -1.26 7.89
CA GLY A 141 -2.26 0.03 7.78
C GLY A 141 -1.30 0.29 8.95
N LYS A 142 -1.65 -0.11 10.18
CA LYS A 142 -0.75 0.00 11.35
C LYS A 142 0.50 -0.84 11.15
N ASP A 143 0.36 -2.08 10.68
CA ASP A 143 1.50 -2.97 10.47
C ASP A 143 2.38 -2.52 9.30
N ALA A 144 1.76 -2.03 8.22
CA ALA A 144 2.49 -1.37 7.15
C ALA A 144 3.29 -0.17 7.66
N TYR A 145 2.70 0.69 8.49
CA TYR A 145 3.39 1.87 9.02
C TYR A 145 4.57 1.53 9.93
N LYS A 146 4.47 0.48 10.75
CA LYS A 146 5.60 0.00 11.56
C LYS A 146 6.77 -0.42 10.68
N LEU A 147 6.50 -1.15 9.59
CA LEU A 147 7.53 -1.58 8.65
C LEU A 147 8.10 -0.41 7.85
N TYR A 148 7.26 0.55 7.47
CA TYR A 148 7.70 1.79 6.82
C TYR A 148 8.65 2.60 7.70
N LEU A 149 8.31 2.76 8.99
CA LEU A 149 9.18 3.42 9.98
C LEU A 149 10.51 2.67 10.14
N ALA A 150 10.46 1.34 10.25
CA ALA A 150 11.68 0.52 10.37
C ALA A 150 12.58 0.66 9.12
N LYS A 151 11.99 0.65 7.92
CA LYS A 151 12.71 0.89 6.66
C LYS A 151 13.34 2.29 6.62
N TYR A 152 12.63 3.31 7.05
CA TYR A 152 13.14 4.68 7.15
C TYR A 152 14.30 4.79 8.13
N LEU A 153 14.21 4.18 9.32
CA LEU A 153 15.28 4.17 10.31
C LEU A 153 16.51 3.43 9.79
N ASN A 154 16.35 2.28 9.15
CA ASN A 154 17.46 1.55 8.54
C ASN A 154 18.20 2.40 7.49
N LYS A 155 17.47 3.18 6.67
CA LYS A 155 18.06 4.12 5.72
C LYS A 155 18.79 5.27 6.42
N LYS A 156 18.15 5.91 7.40
CA LYS A 156 18.72 7.06 8.14
C LYS A 156 19.99 6.70 8.92
N HIS A 157 20.05 5.49 9.46
CA HIS A 157 21.19 5.01 10.25
C HIS A 157 22.27 4.30 9.41
N GLY A 158 22.20 4.35 8.06
CA GLY A 158 23.22 3.76 7.20
C GLY A 158 23.27 2.23 7.24
N LEU A 159 22.21 1.58 7.73
CA LEU A 159 22.07 0.11 7.72
C LEU A 159 21.60 -0.42 6.35
N ASN A 160 21.45 0.49 5.38
CA ASN A 160 21.14 0.25 3.99
C ASN A 160 22.18 1.03 3.15
N PRO A 161 23.35 0.42 2.86
CA PRO A 161 24.47 1.09 2.19
C PRO A 161 24.18 1.44 0.72
#